data_AF-A0A2V6MV49-F1
#
_entry.id   AF-A0A2V6MV49-F1
#
_cell.length_a   1.000
_cell.length_b   1.000
_cell.length_c   1.000
_cell.angle_alpha   90.00
_cell.angle_beta   90.00
_cell.angle_gamma   90.00
#
_symmetry.space_group_name_H-M   'P 1'
#
loop_
_entity.id
_entity.type
_entity.pdbx_description
1 polymer ?
#
loop_
_entity_poly.entity_id
_entity_poly.type
_entity_poly.pdbx_seq_one_letter_code
_entity_poly.pdbx_strand_id
1 'polypeptide(L)' 'MRKKRASSPLSRQHWRMLPSHLCRLILFALLSFIPIASQAADKRGITEKDLFDFVWIGDPQISPDGSRIAFVRV' A
#
# COMPACT_ATOMS: atom_id res chain seq x y z
N MET A 1 20.98 -58.89 46.91
CA MET A 1 21.84 -58.70 45.72
C MET A 1 21.23 -57.58 44.87
N ARG A 2 22.09 -56.69 44.37
CA ARG A 2 21.88 -55.29 43.95
C ARG A 2 20.86 -55.11 42.80
N LYS A 3 19.84 -54.26 42.99
CA LYS A 3 19.08 -53.61 41.88
C LYS A 3 20.08 -52.86 40.99
N LYS A 4 20.28 -53.29 39.74
CA LYS A 4 21.01 -52.49 38.74
C LYS A 4 20.04 -51.50 38.11
N ARG A 5 20.17 -50.25 38.54
CA ARG A 5 19.64 -49.04 37.91
C ARG A 5 20.62 -48.61 36.80
N ALA A 6 20.10 -47.85 35.83
CA ALA A 6 20.75 -47.25 34.63
C ALA A 6 20.76 -48.17 33.40
N SER A 7 20.32 -47.73 32.22
CA SER A 7 20.59 -46.41 31.61
C SER A 7 19.42 -45.91 30.74
N SER A 8 19.09 -44.62 30.87
CA SER A 8 18.30 -43.88 29.89
C SER A 8 19.19 -43.48 28.70
N PRO A 9 18.84 -43.78 27.44
CA PRO A 9 19.50 -43.14 26.30
C PRO A 9 18.84 -41.78 26.07
N LEU A 10 19.19 -40.79 26.90
CA LEU A 10 19.07 -39.39 26.50
C LEU A 10 20.24 -39.10 25.57
N SER A 11 20.15 -39.49 24.30
CA SER A 11 21.16 -39.09 23.33
C SER A 11 20.58 -38.88 21.95
N ARG A 12 20.65 -37.61 21.54
CA ARG A 12 20.58 -37.11 20.17
C ARG A 12 19.19 -37.19 19.53
N GLN A 13 18.28 -36.39 20.05
CA GLN A 13 17.44 -35.63 19.12
C GLN A 13 18.38 -34.72 18.33
N HIS A 14 18.77 -35.20 17.15
CA HIS A 14 19.20 -34.41 16.00
C HIS A 14 18.15 -33.33 15.81
N TRP A 15 18.33 -32.19 16.48
CA TRP A 15 17.69 -30.95 16.10
C TRP A 15 18.18 -30.69 14.69
N ARG A 16 17.45 -31.27 13.72
CA ARG A 16 17.47 -30.89 12.32
C ARG A 16 17.18 -29.42 12.38
N MET A 17 18.24 -28.61 12.39
CA MET A 17 18.14 -27.22 12.04
C MET A 17 17.31 -27.24 10.77
N LEU A 18 16.06 -26.77 10.86
CA LEU A 18 15.25 -26.52 9.69
C LEU A 18 16.19 -25.74 8.77
N PRO A 19 16.51 -26.27 7.57
CA PRO A 19 17.55 -25.71 6.72
C PRO A 19 17.34 -24.20 6.66
N SER A 20 18.37 -23.39 6.82
CA SER A 20 18.25 -21.92 6.82
C SER A 20 17.49 -21.40 5.58
N HIS A 21 17.54 -22.17 4.48
CA HIS A 21 16.76 -22.00 3.26
C HIS A 21 15.24 -22.15 3.46
N LEU A 22 14.78 -23.10 4.28
CA LEU A 22 13.35 -23.23 4.65
C LEU A 22 12.89 -21.99 5.43
N CYS A 23 13.70 -21.48 6.35
CA CYS A 23 13.37 -20.27 7.09
C CYS A 23 13.29 -19.04 6.16
N ARG A 24 14.19 -18.94 5.18
CA ARG A 24 14.18 -17.89 4.15
C ARG A 24 12.97 -18.01 3.21
N LEU A 25 12.57 -19.22 2.83
CA LEU A 25 11.40 -19.46 2.00
C LEU A 25 10.11 -19.12 2.74
N ILE A 26 10.02 -19.46 4.02
CA ILE A 26 8.89 -19.07 4.88
C ILE A 26 8.84 -17.54 5.01
N LEU A 27 9.98 -16.89 5.26
CA LEU A 27 10.03 -15.43 5.32
C LEU A 27 9.60 -14.79 3.99
N PHE A 28 10.10 -15.28 2.86
CA PHE A 28 9.73 -14.76 1.55
C PHE A 28 8.23 -14.97 1.22
N ALA A 29 7.69 -16.14 1.57
CA ALA A 29 6.26 -16.43 1.43
C ALA A 29 5.39 -15.55 2.36
N LEU A 30 5.88 -15.20 3.54
CA LEU A 30 5.21 -14.26 4.45
C LEU A 30 5.24 -12.82 3.91
N LEU A 31 6.34 -12.40 3.27
CA LEU A 31 6.44 -11.07 2.67
C LEU A 31 5.73 -10.94 1.32
N SER A 32 5.53 -12.04 0.57
CA SER A 32 4.86 -11.98 -0.74
C SER A 32 3.36 -11.67 -0.64
N PHE A 33 2.77 -11.78 0.55
CA PHE A 33 1.36 -11.48 0.79
C PHE A 33 1.10 -10.06 1.29
N ILE A 34 2.08 -9.15 1.24
CA ILE A 34 1.86 -7.75 1.63
C ILE A 34 0.91 -7.11 0.61
N PRO A 35 -0.33 -6.74 0.98
CA PRO A 35 -1.22 -6.04 0.07
C PRO A 35 -0.63 -4.65 -0.21
N ILE A 36 -0.38 -4.36 -1.48
CA ILE A 36 -0.04 -3.01 -1.91
C ILE A 36 -1.35 -2.20 -1.86
N ALA A 37 -1.52 -1.40 -0.81
CA ALA A 37 -2.66 -0.49 -0.71
C ALA A 37 -2.60 0.50 -1.87
N SER A 38 -3.59 0.43 -2.77
CA SER A 38 -3.76 1.45 -3.80
C SER A 38 -4.25 2.73 -3.14
N GLN A 39 -3.41 3.76 -3.15
CA GLN A 39 -3.82 5.11 -2.74
C GLN A 39 -4.63 5.72 -3.89
N ALA A 40 -5.89 5.30 -4.00
CA ALA A 40 -6.86 6.04 -4.81
C ALA A 40 -7.21 7.32 -4.03
N ALA A 41 -6.94 8.48 -4.63
CA ALA A 41 -7.43 9.73 -4.07
C ALA A 41 -8.96 9.67 -4.01
N ASP A 42 -9.52 9.91 -2.83
CA ASP A 42 -10.96 9.87 -2.61
C ASP A 42 -11.60 10.97 -3.46
N LYS A 43 -12.20 10.58 -4.59
CA LYS A 43 -12.96 11.49 -5.45
C LYS A 43 -14.30 11.71 -4.80
N ARG A 44 -14.37 12.69 -3.91
CA ARG A 44 -15.66 13.16 -3.38
C ARG A 44 -16.51 13.75 -4.50
N GLY A 45 -17.82 13.59 -4.40
CA GLY A 45 -18.76 14.27 -5.28
C GLY A 45 -18.69 15.80 -5.11
N ILE A 46 -19.20 16.51 -6.11
CA ILE A 46 -19.49 17.96 -6.01
C ILE A 46 -20.65 18.14 -5.02
N THR A 47 -20.52 19.14 -4.18
CA THR A 47 -21.49 19.60 -3.19
C THR A 47 -21.88 21.04 -3.50
N GLU A 48 -22.93 21.55 -2.86
CA GLU A 48 -23.42 22.91 -3.06
C GLU A 48 -22.37 23.96 -2.67
N LYS A 49 -21.48 23.62 -1.73
CA LYS A 49 -20.40 24.53 -1.30
C LYS A 49 -19.39 24.78 -2.41
N ASP A 50 -19.12 23.78 -3.24
CA ASP A 50 -18.12 23.88 -4.30
C ASP A 50 -18.52 24.92 -5.37
N LEU A 51 -19.82 25.20 -5.52
CA LEU A 51 -20.32 26.19 -6.48
C LEU A 51 -19.83 27.61 -6.15
N PHE A 52 -19.58 27.91 -4.88
CA PHE A 52 -19.04 29.20 -4.43
C PHE A 52 -17.53 29.32 -4.64
N ASP A 53 -16.83 28.19 -4.76
CA ASP A 53 -15.40 28.14 -5.01
C ASP A 53 -15.07 28.18 -6.51
N PHE A 54 -16.08 28.11 -7.37
CA PHE A 54 -15.91 28.20 -8.81
C PHE A 54 -15.51 29.62 -9.21
N VAL A 55 -14.54 29.69 -10.13
CA VAL A 55 -14.18 30.92 -10.83
C VAL A 55 -15.01 30.99 -12.09
N TRP A 56 -15.83 32.02 -12.23
CA TRP A 56 -16.72 32.16 -13.37
C TRP A 56 -16.11 33.05 -14.43
N ILE A 57 -16.27 32.65 -15.69
CA ILE A 57 -15.85 33.43 -16.85
C ILE A 57 -17.10 33.90 -17.59
N GLY A 58 -17.25 35.22 -17.75
CA GLY A 58 -18.35 35.85 -18.48
C GLY A 58 -17.87 36.73 -19.63
N ASP A 59 -18.74 36.94 -20.60
CA ASP A 59 -18.54 37.83 -21.75
C ASP A 59 -17.16 37.70 -22.44
N PRO A 60 -16.81 36.51 -22.97
CA PRO A 60 -15.58 36.37 -23.72
C PRO A 60 -15.67 37.11 -25.06
N GLN A 61 -14.72 38.01 -25.31
CA GLN A 61 -14.60 38.80 -26.54
C GLN A 61 -13.27 38.52 -27.21
N ILE A 62 -13.31 38.20 -28.50
CA ILE A 62 -12.11 37.89 -29.30
C ILE A 62 -11.61 39.13 -30.03
N SER A 63 -10.29 39.30 -30.13
CA SER A 63 -9.70 40.37 -30.93
C SER A 63 -9.93 40.12 -32.43
N PRO A 64 -9.98 41.17 -33.29
CA PRO A 64 -10.21 41.00 -34.73
C PRO A 64 -9.16 40.14 -35.45
N ASP A 65 -7.93 40.12 -34.95
CA ASP A 65 -6.82 39.29 -35.44
C ASP A 65 -6.80 37.89 -34.81
N GLY A 66 -7.71 37.60 -33.88
CA GLY A 66 -7.83 36.31 -33.18
C GLY A 66 -6.72 36.00 -32.17
N SER A 67 -5.77 36.92 -31.94
CA SER A 67 -4.59 36.65 -31.11
C SER A 67 -4.88 36.67 -29.60
N ARG A 68 -6.01 37.27 -29.18
CA ARG A 68 -6.36 37.46 -27.77
C ARG A 68 -7.85 37.30 -27.50
N ILE A 69 -8.16 36.93 -26.25
CA ILE A 69 -9.52 36.91 -25.71
C ILE A 69 -9.53 37.70 -24.40
N ALA A 70 -10.43 38.68 -24.29
CA ALA A 70 -10.76 39.37 -23.05
C ALA A 70 -12.01 38.74 -22.43
N PHE A 71 -12.11 38.70 -21.10
CA PHE A 71 -13.27 38.15 -20.39
C PHE A 71 -13.44 38.81 -19.02
N VAL A 72 -14.62 38.64 -18.44
CA VAL A 72 -14.95 39.04 -17.07
C VAL A 72 -14.75 37.84 -16.13
N ARG A 73 -14.02 38.05 -15.03
CA ARG A 73 -13.88 37.06 -13.95
C ARG A 73 -14.81 37.44 -12.79
N VAL A 74 -15.62 36.50 -12.31
CA VAL A 74 -16.52 36.67 -11.16
C VAL A 74 -16.17 35.66 -10.08
#